data_AF-A0A3M1Z7Q0-F1
#
_entry.id   AF-A0A3M1Z7Q0-F1
#
_cell.length_a   1.000
_cell.length_b   1.000
_cell.length_c   1.000
_cell.angle_alpha   90.00
_cell.angle_beta   90.00
_cell.angle_gamma   90.00
#
_symmetry.space_group_name_H-M   'P 1'
#
loop_
_entity.id
_entity.type
_entity.pdbx_description
1 polymer ?
#
loop_
_entity_poly.entity_id
_entity_poly.type
_entity_poly.pdbx_seq_one_letter_code
_entity_poly.pdbx_strand_id
1 'polypeptide(L)'
;MEKTIFILRHGQTDYNRQGIVQGGGVDSSLNETGEAQAQAFYEKYAGEGFEVVLTSTLQRTRQTVQSFIESGIPWEQFPEIDEMSWG
;
A
#
# COMPACT_ATOMS: atom_id res chain seq x y z
N MET A 1 5.87 22.05 15.00
CA MET A 1 6.72 21.27 14.08
C MET A 1 5.89 20.94 12.86
N GLU A 2 6.44 21.11 11.67
CA GLU A 2 5.78 20.72 10.43
C GLU A 2 5.95 19.21 10.21
N LYS A 3 4.94 18.58 9.62
CA LYS A 3 4.94 17.16 9.25
C LYS A 3 4.50 17.05 7.80
N THR A 4 5.22 16.26 7.02
CA THR A 4 4.87 15.94 5.63
C THR A 4 4.26 14.55 5.60
N ILE A 5 3.10 14.40 4.97
CA ILE A 5 2.39 13.13 4.87
C ILE A 5 2.22 12.79 3.40
N PHE A 6 2.62 11.56 3.03
CA PHE A 6 2.39 11.00 1.71
C PHE A 6 1.23 10.02 1.79
N ILE A 7 0.22 10.22 0.93
CA ILE A 7 -0.94 9.31 0.83
C ILE A 7 -0.80 8.55 -0.49
N LEU A 8 -0.72 7.23 -0.38
CA LEU A 8 -0.52 6.33 -1.51
C LEU A 8 -1.67 5.32 -1.59
N ARG A 9 -2.23 5.15 -2.78
CA ARG A 9 -3.15 4.05 -3.07
C ARG A 9 -2.34 2.79 -3.41
N HIS A 10 -2.81 1.62 -3.00
CA HIS A 10 -2.18 0.35 -3.34
C HIS A 10 -2.01 0.16 -4.87
N GLY A 11 -1.00 -0.62 -5.25
CA GLY A 11 -0.78 -1.05 -6.63
C GLY A 11 -1.93 -1.91 -7.18
N GLN A 12 -1.94 -2.13 -8.49
CA GLN A 12 -3.00 -2.89 -9.16
C GLN A 12 -3.12 -4.34 -8.66
N THR A 13 -4.36 -4.81 -8.51
CA THR A 13 -4.71 -6.23 -8.33
C THR A 13 -5.49 -6.74 -9.56
N ASP A 14 -5.62 -8.05 -9.72
CA ASP A 14 -6.40 -8.61 -10.85
C ASP A 14 -7.87 -8.20 -10.83
N TYR A 15 -8.44 -7.98 -9.65
CA TYR A 15 -9.80 -7.44 -9.52
C TYR A 15 -9.89 -5.99 -10.02
N ASN A 16 -8.88 -5.15 -9.78
CA ASN A 16 -8.85 -3.82 -10.40
C ASN A 16 -8.80 -3.93 -11.93
N ARG A 17 -7.96 -4.82 -12.46
CA ARG A 17 -7.82 -5.05 -13.91
C ARG A 17 -9.12 -5.51 -14.56
N GLN A 18 -9.89 -6.34 -13.85
CA GLN A 18 -11.18 -6.86 -14.31
C GLN A 18 -12.36 -5.93 -14.03
N GLY A 19 -12.15 -4.78 -13.37
CA GLY A 19 -13.23 -3.87 -12.97
C GLY A 19 -14.12 -4.41 -11.85
N ILE A 20 -13.63 -5.39 -11.09
CA ILE A 20 -14.33 -5.99 -9.95
C ILE A 20 -14.14 -5.08 -8.73
N VAL A 21 -15.25 -4.74 -8.07
CA VAL A 21 -15.26 -3.94 -6.83
C VAL A 21 -14.65 -4.77 -5.70
N GLN A 22 -13.80 -4.12 -4.90
CA GLN A 22 -13.12 -4.72 -3.76
C GLN A 22 -13.44 -3.88 -2.53
N GLY A 23 -13.94 -4.52 -1.47
CA GLY A 23 -14.11 -3.90 -0.17
C GLY A 23 -13.08 -4.37 0.84
N GLY A 24 -13.27 -3.99 2.11
CA GLY A 24 -12.45 -4.47 3.23
C GLY A 24 -12.51 -5.98 3.48
N GLY A 25 -13.60 -6.66 3.09
CA GLY A 25 -13.72 -8.12 3.22
C GLY A 25 -12.93 -8.94 2.18
N VAL A 26 -12.26 -8.30 1.23
CA VAL A 26 -11.53 -8.95 0.14
C VAL A 26 -10.05 -8.64 0.27
N ASP A 27 -9.25 -9.64 0.65
CA ASP A 27 -7.80 -9.49 0.88
C ASP A 27 -6.96 -9.97 -0.33
N SER A 28 -7.13 -9.32 -1.48
CA SER A 28 -6.39 -9.67 -2.70
C SER A 28 -4.93 -9.22 -2.67
N SER A 29 -4.05 -9.96 -3.34
CA SER A 29 -2.66 -9.57 -3.62
C SER A 29 -2.55 -8.56 -4.78
N LEU A 30 -1.42 -7.86 -4.85
CA LEU A 30 -0.96 -7.20 -6.06
C LEU A 30 -0.76 -8.22 -7.19
N ASN A 31 -0.97 -7.77 -8.42
CA ASN A 31 -0.53 -8.50 -9.60
C ASN A 31 0.84 -7.96 -10.08
N GLU A 32 1.41 -8.55 -11.14
CA GLU A 32 2.71 -8.15 -11.69
C GLU A 32 2.79 -6.63 -12.00
N THR A 33 1.69 -6.04 -12.46
CA THR A 33 1.62 -4.59 -12.71
C THR A 33 1.64 -3.80 -11.39
N GLY A 34 0.91 -4.27 -10.38
CA GLY A 34 0.94 -3.69 -9.04
C GLY A 34 2.31 -3.78 -8.37
N GLU A 35 3.01 -4.89 -8.53
CA GLU A 35 4.38 -5.08 -8.03
C GLU A 35 5.35 -4.11 -8.72
N ALA A 36 5.26 -3.97 -10.04
CA ALA A 36 6.07 -3.00 -10.78
C ALA A 36 5.77 -1.54 -10.35
N GLN A 37 4.50 -1.22 -10.06
CA GLN A 37 4.11 0.09 -9.53
C GLN A 37 4.69 0.34 -8.13
N ALA A 38 4.63 -0.65 -7.25
CA ALA A 38 5.20 -0.60 -5.90
C ALA A 38 6.71 -0.33 -5.96
N GLN A 39 7.42 -1.08 -6.79
CA GLN A 39 8.86 -0.95 -6.98
C GLN A 39 9.23 0.43 -7.55
N ALA A 40 8.52 0.91 -8.58
CA ALA A 40 8.77 2.24 -9.15
C ALA A 40 8.53 3.37 -8.15
N PHE A 41 7.54 3.22 -7.26
CA PHE A 41 7.31 4.17 -6.18
C PHE A 41 8.48 4.15 -5.17
N TYR A 42 8.92 2.97 -4.75
CA TYR A 42 10.08 2.85 -3.86
C TYR A 42 11.34 3.49 -4.45
N GLU A 43 11.69 3.15 -5.70
CA GLU A 43 12.88 3.71 -6.38
C GLU A 43 12.87 5.24 -6.44
N LYS A 44 11.68 5.83 -6.63
CA LYS A 44 11.54 7.28 -6.71
C LYS A 44 11.65 7.97 -5.35
N TYR A 45 11.12 7.38 -4.28
CA TYR A 45 10.90 8.08 -3.01
C TYR A 45 11.68 7.51 -1.81
N ALA A 46 12.46 6.43 -1.97
CA ALA A 46 13.25 5.85 -0.87
C ALA A 46 14.19 6.87 -0.19
N GLY A 47 14.61 7.92 -0.90
CA GLY A 47 15.49 8.98 -0.38
C GLY A 47 14.80 10.12 0.39
N GLU A 48 13.47 10.14 0.50
CA GLU A 48 12.73 11.26 1.13
C GLU A 48 12.81 11.27 2.67
N GLY A 49 13.43 10.25 3.29
CA GLY A 49 13.64 10.20 4.74
C GLY A 49 12.38 9.85 5.55
N PHE A 50 11.58 8.90 5.06
CA PHE A 50 10.38 8.43 5.77
C PHE A 50 10.70 7.91 7.18
N GLU A 51 10.02 8.45 8.18
CA GLU A 51 10.18 8.06 9.59
C GLU A 51 9.33 6.83 9.97
N VAL A 52 8.22 6.61 9.25
CA VAL A 52 7.26 5.52 9.52
C VAL A 52 6.43 5.21 8.26
N VAL A 53 6.05 3.93 8.12
CA VAL A 53 5.09 3.45 7.12
C VAL A 53 3.82 3.01 7.83
N LEU A 54 2.67 3.53 7.41
CA LEU A 54 1.35 3.15 7.92
C LEU A 54 0.57 2.48 6.79
N THR A 55 0.01 1.30 7.04
CA THR A 55 -0.84 0.61 6.06
C THR A 55 -2.17 0.21 6.65
N SER A 56 -3.12 -0.11 5.78
CA SER A 56 -4.30 -0.86 6.19
C SER A 56 -3.92 -2.28 6.62
N THR A 57 -4.90 -3.07 7.05
CA THR A 57 -4.69 -4.50 7.34
C THR A 57 -4.59 -5.34 6.06
N LEU A 58 -5.01 -4.79 4.92
CA LEU A 58 -5.11 -5.48 3.63
C LEU A 58 -3.74 -5.69 2.98
N GLN A 59 -3.49 -6.91 2.50
CA GLN A 59 -2.26 -7.37 1.87
C GLN A 59 -1.82 -6.47 0.72
N ARG A 60 -2.73 -6.06 -0.17
CA ARG A 60 -2.40 -5.17 -1.29
C ARG A 60 -1.74 -3.85 -0.85
N THR A 61 -2.16 -3.28 0.29
CA THR A 61 -1.53 -2.05 0.80
C THR A 61 -0.13 -2.34 1.36
N ARG A 62 0.03 -3.43 2.12
CA ARG A 62 1.33 -3.88 2.62
C ARG A 62 2.31 -4.16 1.49
N GLN A 63 1.91 -4.95 0.49
CA GLN A 63 2.75 -5.30 -0.66
C GLN A 63 3.20 -4.06 -1.45
N THR A 64 2.37 -3.01 -1.50
CA THR A 64 2.71 -1.77 -2.21
C THR A 64 3.90 -1.02 -1.60
N VAL A 65 4.11 -1.17 -0.29
CA VAL A 65 5.17 -0.47 0.45
C VAL A 65 6.21 -1.43 1.04
N GLN A 66 6.18 -2.71 0.63
CA GLN A 66 6.99 -3.79 1.20
C GLN A 66 8.49 -3.45 1.20
N SER A 67 9.00 -2.82 0.13
CA SER A 67 10.40 -2.40 0.05
C SER A 67 10.80 -1.35 1.10
N PHE A 68 9.90 -0.44 1.48
CA PHE A 68 10.16 0.50 2.57
C PHE A 68 10.24 -0.22 3.92
N ILE A 69 9.35 -1.18 4.16
CA ILE A 69 9.34 -2.01 5.37
C ILE A 69 10.66 -2.80 5.46
N GLU A 70 11.07 -3.43 4.35
CA GLU A 70 12.30 -4.22 4.26
C GLU A 70 13.57 -3.38 4.40
N SER A 71 13.52 -2.09 4.05
CA SER A 71 14.62 -1.15 4.32
C SER A 71 14.80 -0.80 5.80
N GLY A 72 13.92 -1.30 6.68
CA GLY A 72 13.99 -1.12 8.13
C GLY A 72 13.22 0.08 8.67
N ILE A 73 12.37 0.71 7.85
CA ILE A 73 11.48 1.78 8.33
C ILE A 73 10.41 1.16 9.25
N PRO A 74 10.15 1.74 10.44
CA PRO A 74 9.08 1.28 11.32
C PRO A 74 7.75 1.17 10.57
N TRP A 75 7.01 0.09 10.82
CA TRP A 75 5.78 -0.22 10.12
C TRP A 75 4.67 -0.58 11.11
N GLU A 76 3.51 0.04 10.90
CA GLU A 76 2.30 -0.15 11.70
C GLU A 76 1.08 -0.37 10.79
N GLN A 77 0.10 -1.12 11.27
CA GLN A 77 -1.14 -1.44 10.57
C GLN A 77 -2.36 -0.89 11.31
N PHE A 78 -3.30 -0.31 10.56
CA PHE A 78 -4.48 0.35 11.10
C PHE A 78 -5.74 -0.12 10.36
N PRO A 79 -6.65 -0.87 11.03
CA PRO A 79 -7.95 -1.25 10.44
C PRO A 79 -8.82 -0.06 10.03
N GLU A 80 -8.62 1.10 10.66
CA GLU A 80 -9.39 2.33 10.41
C GLU A 80 -9.17 2.89 9.00
N ILE A 81 -8.12 2.45 8.30
CA ILE A 81 -7.82 2.82 6.91
C ILE A 81 -7.97 1.64 5.93
N ASP A 82 -8.68 0.58 6.33
CA ASP A 82 -9.14 -0.44 5.39
C ASP A 82 -10.12 0.16 4.36
N GLU A 83 -10.15 -0.45 3.17
CA GLU A 83 -11.10 -0.06 2.12
C GLU A 83 -12.54 -0.19 2.62
N MET A 84 -13.43 0.69 2.14
CA MET A 84 -14.84 0.68 2.52
C MET A 84 -15.44 -0.72 2.37
N SER A 85 -16.17 -1.16 3.38
CA SER A 85 -16.95 -2.39 3.25
C SER A 85 -18.19 -2.15 2.40
N TRP A 86 -18.45 -3.06 1.47
CA TRP A 86 -19.62 -3.02 0.57
C TRP A 86 -20.63 -4.14 0.87
N GLY A 87 -20.46 -4.86 1.98
CA GLY A 87 -21.27 -6.01 2.40
C GLY A 87 -20.50 -6.98 3.27
#